data_AF-A0A420N0U2-F1
#
_entry.id   AF-A0A420N0U2-F1
#
_cell.length_a   1.000
_cell.length_b   1.000
_cell.length_c   1.000
_cell.angle_alpha   90.00
_cell.angle_beta   90.00
_cell.angle_gamma   90.00
#
_symmetry.space_group_name_H-M   'P 1'
#
loop_
_entity.id
_entity.type
_entity.pdbx_description
1 polymer ?
#
loop_
_entity_poly.entity_id
_entity_poly.type
_entity_poly.pdbx_seq_one_letter_code
_entity_poly.pdbx_strand_id
1 'polypeptide(L)'
;MPEFNNEANILLALRALQNNPKLTLRRAAKIYKVDPMKLWRRQQGILSRRDTTPKSRKLSDLEEQTIIQFIIDLDSRGFPPRLRGVEEMANRLLADRDASPVGKRWASNFVRRHKELKTRFFHKYDCQRAKCEDATVIRNWFRLIENTIAKYGIRLDDIYNFDETGFMMGMIASGMVVTGAERRGRPKSVQPGNREWVTVIQAINAEGRAIQPFIVVAGQYHLANWYQESNLPGDWAIATSQNGWTDNEIGLEWLKHFDRYTAKRSNSRYRLLILDGHESHHLLDFEEYCKENKIITLCMPPHSSHLLQPLDVGCFSLLKKAYGREIEHLIRCSITHVSKTEFFPAFYAAFQATMTEANIKEGFRGAGLVPLDPESVVLKLDVQLRTPTPIEEEASHPNSWVSKTPKTVLEAEFQSEYLEGRIRRHQSSSPESILDALKSLSKGTKAVMHEMALMRSEMQDLRRANETLSRRRRAKRTRLQKRGAMTLEEGRKAIGQKDVDAQGVAESSRSGGQGGS
;
A
#
# COMPACT_ATOMS: atom_id res chain seq x y z
N MET A 1 -7.70 -58.76 -9.09
CA MET A 1 -8.97 -59.51 -9.18
C MET A 1 -10.03 -58.54 -9.68
N PRO A 2 -10.70 -58.78 -10.82
CA PRO A 2 -11.68 -57.84 -11.33
C PRO A 2 -12.89 -57.83 -10.39
N GLU A 3 -13.33 -56.65 -9.95
CA GLU A 3 -14.64 -56.49 -9.31
C GLU A 3 -15.70 -56.92 -10.34
N PHE A 4 -16.12 -58.19 -10.28
CA PHE A 4 -17.31 -58.63 -10.99
C PHE A 4 -18.45 -57.70 -10.56
N ASN A 5 -19.05 -57.03 -11.53
CA ASN A 5 -20.09 -56.03 -11.35
C ASN A 5 -21.35 -56.67 -10.75
N ASN A 6 -21.32 -56.88 -9.43
CA ASN A 6 -22.25 -57.71 -8.67
C ASN A 6 -23.69 -57.17 -8.79
N GLU A 7 -23.84 -55.87 -9.03
CA GLU A 7 -25.13 -55.19 -9.12
C GLU A 7 -25.86 -55.43 -10.45
N ALA A 8 -25.13 -55.46 -11.57
CA ALA A 8 -25.71 -55.75 -12.87
C ALA A 8 -26.29 -57.18 -12.91
N ASN A 9 -25.59 -58.15 -12.32
CA ASN A 9 -26.06 -59.53 -12.22
C ASN A 9 -27.29 -59.66 -11.30
N ILE A 10 -27.40 -58.83 -10.26
CA ILE A 10 -28.58 -58.79 -9.40
C ILE A 10 -29.80 -58.24 -10.16
N LEU A 11 -29.64 -57.19 -10.96
CA LEU A 11 -30.73 -56.64 -11.79
C LEU A 11 -31.20 -57.65 -12.85
N LEU A 12 -30.27 -58.38 -13.49
CA LEU A 12 -30.61 -59.46 -14.42
C LEU A 12 -31.35 -60.62 -13.73
N ALA A 13 -30.93 -61.00 -12.52
CA ALA A 13 -31.60 -62.02 -11.71
C ALA A 13 -33.02 -61.62 -11.29
N LEU A 14 -33.25 -60.35 -10.95
CA LEU A 14 -34.60 -59.84 -10.63
C LEU A 14 -35.51 -59.85 -11.86
N ARG A 15 -35.00 -59.46 -13.03
CA ARG A 15 -35.74 -59.50 -14.29
C ARG A 15 -36.12 -60.94 -14.67
N ALA A 16 -35.23 -61.90 -14.43
CA ALA A 16 -35.51 -63.32 -14.63
C ALA A 16 -36.56 -63.89 -13.66
N LEU A 17 -36.58 -63.41 -12.40
CA LEU A 17 -37.61 -63.76 -11.43
C LEU A 17 -38.98 -63.17 -11.79
N GLN A 18 -39.03 -61.96 -12.35
CA GLN A 18 -40.28 -61.36 -12.86
C GLN A 18 -40.80 -62.09 -14.09
N ASN A 19 -39.93 -62.50 -15.01
CA ASN A 19 -40.31 -63.12 -16.27
C ASN A 19 -40.64 -64.62 -16.16
N ASN A 20 -40.27 -65.28 -15.06
CA ASN A 20 -40.51 -66.71 -14.87
C ASN A 20 -41.05 -67.03 -13.45
N PRO A 21 -42.38 -67.18 -13.28
CA PRO A 21 -42.99 -67.42 -11.98
C PRO A 21 -42.66 -68.80 -11.37
N LYS A 22 -42.05 -69.74 -12.13
CA LYS A 22 -41.56 -71.02 -11.60
C LYS A 22 -40.12 -70.95 -11.09
N LEU A 23 -39.43 -69.83 -11.30
CA LEU A 23 -38.03 -69.67 -10.88
C LEU A 23 -37.96 -69.23 -9.41
N THR A 24 -37.33 -70.06 -8.57
CA THR A 24 -37.14 -69.71 -7.15
C THR A 24 -35.94 -68.79 -6.95
N LEU A 25 -36.00 -67.93 -5.94
CA LEU A 25 -34.95 -66.96 -5.63
C LEU A 25 -33.56 -67.60 -5.42
N ARG A 26 -33.50 -68.76 -4.74
CA ARG A 26 -32.25 -69.52 -4.55
C ARG A 26 -31.68 -70.03 -5.87
N ARG A 27 -32.55 -70.43 -6.80
CA ARG A 27 -32.13 -70.94 -8.11
C ARG A 27 -31.67 -69.80 -9.02
N ALA A 28 -32.37 -68.66 -9.00
CA ALA A 28 -31.92 -67.43 -9.67
C ALA A 28 -30.56 -66.95 -9.13
N ALA A 29 -30.38 -66.92 -7.81
CA ALA A 29 -29.11 -66.53 -7.18
C ALA A 29 -27.94 -67.42 -7.64
N LYS A 30 -28.17 -68.74 -7.75
CA LYS A 30 -27.16 -69.70 -8.23
C LYS A 30 -26.83 -69.52 -9.72
N ILE A 31 -27.84 -69.27 -10.57
CA ILE A 31 -27.66 -69.07 -12.02
C ILE A 31 -26.86 -67.81 -12.31
N TYR A 32 -27.24 -66.70 -11.67
CA TYR A 32 -26.62 -65.39 -11.90
C TYR A 32 -25.38 -65.15 -11.02
N LYS A 33 -24.96 -66.15 -10.24
CA LYS A 33 -23.79 -66.11 -9.33
C LYS A 33 -23.82 -64.91 -8.37
N VAL A 34 -25.00 -64.62 -7.81
CA VAL A 34 -25.21 -63.54 -6.84
C VAL A 34 -25.54 -64.12 -5.47
N ASP A 35 -25.19 -63.40 -4.41
CA ASP A 35 -25.53 -63.79 -3.04
C ASP A 35 -27.07 -63.81 -2.86
N PRO A 36 -27.67 -64.92 -2.40
CA PRO A 36 -29.12 -65.03 -2.26
C PRO A 36 -29.74 -63.97 -1.35
N MET A 37 -29.02 -63.55 -0.31
CA MET A 37 -29.49 -62.53 0.63
C MET A 37 -29.43 -61.13 0.01
N LYS A 38 -28.42 -60.83 -0.83
CA LYS A 38 -28.38 -59.58 -1.61
C LYS A 38 -29.52 -59.50 -2.63
N LEU A 39 -29.79 -60.60 -3.35
CA LEU A 39 -30.88 -60.67 -4.31
C LEU A 39 -32.25 -60.49 -3.63
N TRP A 40 -32.46 -61.13 -2.48
CA TRP A 40 -33.68 -60.97 -1.68
C TRP A 40 -33.86 -59.53 -1.19
N ARG A 41 -32.81 -58.90 -0.66
CA ARG A 41 -32.87 -57.49 -0.24
C ARG A 41 -33.32 -56.57 -1.37
N ARG A 42 -32.86 -56.83 -2.60
CA ARG A 42 -33.24 -56.02 -3.78
C ARG A 42 -34.64 -56.30 -4.28
N GLN A 43 -35.11 -57.54 -4.17
CA GLN A 43 -36.52 -57.87 -4.42
C GLN A 43 -37.45 -57.16 -3.44
N GLN A 44 -37.01 -56.94 -2.20
CA GLN A 44 -37.73 -56.18 -1.17
C GLN A 44 -37.53 -54.65 -1.29
N GLY A 45 -36.93 -54.15 -2.38
CA GLY A 45 -36.74 -52.72 -2.63
C GLY A 45 -35.57 -52.05 -1.88
N ILE A 46 -34.72 -52.81 -1.19
CA ILE A 46 -33.58 -52.26 -0.43
C ILE A 46 -32.39 -52.04 -1.37
N LEU A 47 -32.05 -50.77 -1.63
CA LEU A 47 -30.97 -50.33 -2.54
C LEU A 47 -29.55 -50.67 -2.05
N SER A 48 -28.56 -50.57 -2.95
CA SER A 48 -27.14 -50.80 -2.66
C SER A 48 -26.70 -49.79 -1.63
N ARG A 49 -25.73 -50.13 -0.78
CA ARG A 49 -24.97 -49.10 -0.07
C ARG A 49 -24.28 -48.09 -1.02
N ARG A 50 -23.88 -48.52 -2.22
CA ARG A 50 -23.31 -47.65 -3.27
C ARG A 50 -24.33 -46.67 -3.87
N ASP A 51 -25.62 -47.03 -3.85
CA ASP A 51 -26.73 -46.27 -4.46
C ASP A 51 -27.64 -45.64 -3.39
N THR A 52 -27.31 -45.82 -2.11
CA THR A 52 -28.03 -45.24 -0.98
C THR A 52 -27.34 -43.94 -0.60
N THR A 53 -28.07 -42.82 -0.71
CA THR A 53 -27.60 -41.53 -0.21
C THR A 53 -27.33 -41.64 1.30
N PRO A 54 -26.12 -41.35 1.78
CA PRO A 54 -25.81 -41.48 3.20
C PRO A 54 -26.70 -40.53 4.02
N LYS A 55 -27.26 -41.02 5.13
CA LYS A 55 -28.13 -40.23 6.05
C LYS A 55 -27.47 -38.95 6.58
N SER A 56 -26.15 -38.80 6.42
CA SER A 56 -25.39 -37.60 6.77
C SER A 56 -25.49 -36.47 5.73
N ARG A 57 -25.99 -36.75 4.52
CA ARG A 57 -26.20 -35.74 3.49
C ARG A 57 -27.59 -35.15 3.64
N LYS A 58 -27.66 -33.98 4.30
CA LYS A 58 -28.92 -33.30 4.60
C LYS A 58 -29.60 -32.64 3.40
N LEU A 59 -28.89 -32.42 2.29
CA LEU A 59 -29.43 -31.78 1.07
C LEU A 59 -29.39 -32.77 -0.10
N SER A 60 -30.34 -32.65 -1.02
CA SER A 60 -30.39 -33.40 -2.28
C SER A 60 -29.37 -32.87 -3.28
N ASP A 61 -29.05 -33.65 -4.32
CA ASP A 61 -28.16 -33.19 -5.40
C ASP A 61 -28.70 -31.95 -6.10
N LEU A 62 -30.02 -31.86 -6.28
CA LEU A 62 -30.67 -30.71 -6.89
C LEU A 62 -30.58 -29.45 -6.01
N GLU A 63 -30.78 -29.60 -4.69
CA GLU A 63 -30.65 -28.49 -3.74
C GLU A 63 -29.21 -27.96 -3.68
N GLU A 64 -28.23 -28.88 -3.67
CA GLU A 64 -26.82 -28.49 -3.73
C GLU A 64 -26.49 -27.79 -5.05
N GLN A 65 -27.00 -28.27 -6.18
CA GLN A 65 -26.80 -27.64 -7.49
C GLN A 65 -27.42 -26.25 -7.56
N THR A 66 -28.62 -26.06 -7.00
CA THR A 66 -29.28 -24.74 -6.90
C THR A 66 -28.45 -23.77 -6.08
N ILE A 67 -27.87 -24.22 -4.96
CA ILE A 67 -26.96 -23.39 -4.16
C ILE A 67 -25.71 -23.02 -4.95
N ILE A 68 -25.10 -23.95 -5.69
CA ILE A 68 -23.93 -23.68 -6.54
C ILE A 68 -24.27 -22.61 -7.58
N GLN A 69 -25.38 -22.78 -8.31
CA GLN A 69 -25.81 -21.85 -9.35
C GLN A 69 -26.08 -20.45 -8.78
N PHE A 70 -26.69 -20.38 -7.61
CA PHE A 70 -26.98 -19.11 -6.92
C PHE A 70 -25.71 -18.42 -6.41
N ILE A 71 -24.72 -19.18 -5.94
CA ILE A 71 -23.40 -18.64 -5.56
C ILE A 71 -22.68 -18.06 -6.77
N ILE A 72 -22.70 -18.77 -7.92
CA ILE A 72 -22.06 -18.30 -9.16
C ILE A 72 -22.77 -17.04 -9.68
N ASP A 73 -24.09 -16.99 -9.64
CA ASP A 73 -24.87 -15.79 -10.00
C ASP A 73 -24.54 -14.60 -9.09
N LEU A 74 -24.47 -14.80 -7.77
CA LEU A 74 -24.06 -13.76 -6.81
C LEU A 74 -22.62 -13.28 -7.03
N ASP A 75 -21.70 -14.19 -7.35
CA ASP A 75 -20.30 -13.86 -7.68
C ASP A 75 -20.22 -13.04 -8.97
N SER A 76 -20.97 -13.42 -10.01
CA SER A 76 -21.04 -12.68 -11.29
C SER A 76 -21.59 -11.25 -11.14
N ARG A 77 -22.40 -11.00 -10.11
CA ARG A 77 -22.94 -9.69 -9.76
C ARG A 77 -22.05 -8.90 -8.79
N GLY A 78 -20.88 -9.43 -8.44
CA GLY A 78 -19.93 -8.78 -7.53
C GLY A 78 -20.26 -8.91 -6.04
N PHE A 79 -21.17 -9.82 -5.66
CA PHE A 79 -21.60 -10.04 -4.28
C PHE A 79 -21.32 -11.47 -3.79
N PRO A 80 -20.06 -11.94 -3.78
CA PRO A 80 -19.74 -13.30 -3.36
C PRO A 80 -20.18 -13.56 -1.91
N PRO A 81 -20.99 -14.62 -1.65
CA PRO A 81 -21.48 -14.91 -0.32
C PRO A 81 -20.36 -15.45 0.59
N ARG A 82 -20.35 -15.01 1.85
CA ARG A 82 -19.47 -15.59 2.88
C ARG A 82 -19.94 -17.01 3.23
N LEU A 83 -19.09 -17.82 3.87
CA LEU A 83 -19.44 -19.17 4.34
C LEU A 83 -20.74 -19.21 5.16
N ARG A 84 -20.98 -18.18 5.99
CA ARG A 84 -22.23 -18.01 6.73
C ARG A 84 -23.45 -17.82 5.81
N GLY A 85 -23.30 -17.06 4.72
CA GLY A 85 -24.36 -16.90 3.72
C GLY A 85 -24.68 -18.21 2.99
N VAL A 86 -23.67 -19.04 2.70
CA VAL A 86 -23.86 -20.39 2.12
C VAL A 86 -24.58 -21.32 3.09
N GLU A 87 -24.27 -21.24 4.39
CA GLU A 87 -24.99 -21.95 5.45
C GLU A 87 -26.45 -21.49 5.56
N GLU A 88 -26.71 -20.18 5.50
CA GLU A 88 -28.05 -19.60 5.54
C GLU A 88 -28.89 -20.03 4.33
N MET A 89 -28.32 -20.09 3.12
CA MET A 89 -29.00 -20.61 1.92
C MET A 89 -29.43 -22.06 2.10
N ALA A 90 -28.54 -22.91 2.62
CA ALA A 90 -28.85 -24.31 2.89
C ALA A 90 -29.91 -24.48 3.99
N ASN A 91 -29.83 -23.68 5.04
CA ASN A 91 -30.82 -23.72 6.13
C ASN A 91 -32.20 -23.22 5.71
N ARG A 92 -32.28 -22.26 4.76
CA ARG A 92 -33.56 -21.84 4.17
C ARG A 92 -34.23 -22.96 3.39
N LEU A 93 -33.48 -23.68 2.54
CA LEU A 93 -34.00 -24.84 1.81
C LEU A 93 -34.41 -25.99 2.75
N LEU A 94 -33.72 -26.16 3.88
CA LEU A 94 -34.10 -27.14 4.89
C LEU A 94 -35.35 -26.74 5.68
N ALA A 95 -35.47 -25.47 6.04
CA ALA A 95 -36.62 -24.94 6.77
C ALA A 95 -37.92 -25.04 5.93
N ASP A 96 -37.83 -24.86 4.62
CA ASP A 96 -38.98 -24.99 3.69
C ASP A 96 -39.61 -26.40 3.69
N ARG A 97 -38.87 -27.41 4.15
CA ARG A 97 -39.35 -28.80 4.29
C ARG A 97 -39.33 -29.31 5.73
N ASP A 98 -39.33 -28.42 6.72
CA ASP A 98 -39.29 -28.73 8.15
C ASP A 98 -38.10 -29.61 8.60
N ALA A 99 -36.94 -29.45 7.96
CA ALA A 99 -35.73 -30.20 8.27
C ALA A 99 -34.77 -29.43 9.19
N SER A 100 -34.05 -30.17 10.04
CA SER A 100 -33.09 -29.59 10.99
C SER A 100 -31.88 -28.91 10.29
N PRO A 101 -31.39 -27.76 10.81
CA PRO A 101 -30.30 -26.99 10.22
C PRO A 101 -29.00 -27.78 9.99
N VAL A 102 -28.18 -27.33 9.06
CA VAL A 102 -26.84 -27.89 8.81
C VAL A 102 -25.90 -27.64 10.00
N GLY A 103 -24.84 -28.47 10.12
CA GLY A 103 -23.85 -28.30 11.18
C GLY A 103 -22.79 -27.24 10.86
N LYS A 104 -22.09 -26.72 11.88
CA LYS A 104 -21.10 -25.62 11.79
C LYS A 104 -19.98 -25.79 10.73
N ARG A 105 -19.66 -27.03 10.33
CA ARG A 105 -18.61 -27.32 9.33
C ARG A 105 -19.17 -27.60 7.94
N TRP A 106 -20.49 -27.57 7.78
CA TRP A 106 -21.15 -27.97 6.54
C TRP A 106 -20.76 -27.06 5.38
N ALA A 107 -20.81 -25.72 5.55
CA ALA A 107 -20.48 -24.78 4.48
C ALA A 107 -19.03 -24.92 3.99
N SER A 108 -18.07 -25.12 4.91
CA SER A 108 -16.66 -25.37 4.52
C SER A 108 -16.49 -26.70 3.78
N ASN A 109 -17.20 -27.75 4.21
CA ASN A 109 -17.18 -29.05 3.54
C ASN A 109 -17.87 -29.02 2.17
N PHE A 110 -18.94 -28.23 2.03
CA PHE A 110 -19.69 -27.99 0.80
C PHE A 110 -18.80 -27.32 -0.25
N VAL A 111 -18.09 -26.26 0.12
CA VAL A 111 -17.13 -25.59 -0.79
C VAL A 111 -15.97 -26.52 -1.15
N ARG A 112 -15.49 -27.36 -0.21
CA ARG A 112 -14.37 -28.27 -0.48
C ARG A 112 -14.71 -29.42 -1.43
N ARG A 113 -15.95 -29.89 -1.47
CA ARG A 113 -16.36 -31.04 -2.29
C ARG A 113 -16.80 -30.68 -3.71
N HIS A 114 -17.13 -29.42 -3.96
CA HIS A 114 -17.57 -28.90 -5.26
C HIS A 114 -16.43 -28.12 -5.92
N LYS A 115 -15.88 -28.64 -7.03
CA LYS A 115 -14.68 -28.08 -7.69
C LYS A 115 -14.93 -26.71 -8.32
N GLU A 116 -16.19 -26.39 -8.55
CA GLU A 116 -16.72 -25.13 -9.08
C GLU A 116 -16.55 -23.97 -8.09
N LEU A 117 -16.40 -24.25 -6.78
CA LEU A 117 -16.36 -23.25 -5.73
C LEU A 117 -14.99 -23.20 -5.04
N LYS A 118 -14.50 -22.00 -4.72
CA LYS A 118 -13.26 -21.80 -3.95
C LYS A 118 -13.41 -20.63 -2.98
N THR A 119 -12.93 -20.81 -1.74
CA THR A 119 -12.84 -19.71 -0.77
C THR A 119 -11.64 -18.83 -1.10
N ARG A 120 -11.85 -17.52 -1.23
CA ARG A 120 -10.78 -16.51 -1.46
C ARG A 120 -10.91 -15.36 -0.45
N PHE A 121 -9.80 -14.68 -0.19
CA PHE A 121 -9.83 -13.44 0.60
C PHE A 121 -10.35 -12.29 -0.28
N PHE A 122 -11.43 -11.63 0.13
CA PHE A 122 -11.91 -10.42 -0.53
C PHE A 122 -11.20 -9.19 0.08
N HIS A 123 -10.81 -8.24 -0.76
CA HIS A 123 -10.46 -6.89 -0.32
C HIS A 123 -11.74 -6.04 -0.32
N LYS A 124 -11.85 -5.06 0.60
CA LYS A 124 -13.00 -4.13 0.58
C LYS A 124 -12.94 -3.34 -0.73
N TYR A 125 -13.80 -3.69 -1.67
CA TYR A 125 -14.00 -3.01 -2.95
C TYR A 125 -15.26 -2.15 -2.82
N ASP A 126 -15.18 -0.88 -3.20
CA ASP A 126 -16.31 0.04 -3.09
C ASP A 126 -17.33 -0.23 -4.20
N CYS A 127 -18.61 -0.43 -3.87
CA CYS A 127 -19.63 -0.82 -4.85
C CYS A 127 -19.97 0.30 -5.85
N GLN A 128 -19.65 1.55 -5.52
CA GLN A 128 -19.78 2.67 -6.47
C GLN A 128 -18.71 2.59 -7.58
N ARG A 129 -17.51 2.07 -7.27
CA ARG A 129 -16.42 1.89 -8.25
C ARG A 129 -16.75 0.79 -9.27
N ALA A 130 -17.36 -0.31 -8.82
CA ALA A 130 -17.73 -1.43 -9.70
C ALA A 130 -18.80 -1.09 -10.76
N LYS A 131 -19.61 -0.04 -10.56
CA LYS A 131 -20.60 0.41 -11.56
C LYS A 131 -20.04 1.45 -12.54
N CYS A 132 -18.94 2.12 -12.17
CA CYS A 132 -18.33 3.19 -12.97
C CYS A 132 -17.12 2.71 -13.79
N GLU A 133 -16.62 1.50 -13.52
CA GLU A 133 -15.64 0.77 -14.34
C GLU A 133 -16.27 0.16 -15.61
N ASP A 134 -17.18 0.89 -16.27
CA ASP A 134 -17.69 0.50 -17.60
C ASP A 134 -16.59 0.74 -18.64
N ALA A 135 -16.09 -0.34 -19.22
CA ALA A 135 -15.08 -0.30 -20.28
C ALA A 135 -15.47 0.61 -21.45
N THR A 136 -16.77 0.77 -21.72
CA THR A 136 -17.30 1.68 -22.75
C THR A 136 -17.08 3.15 -22.40
N VAL A 137 -17.31 3.52 -21.13
CA VAL A 137 -17.09 4.88 -20.63
C VAL A 137 -15.60 5.23 -20.67
N ILE A 138 -14.74 4.31 -20.22
CA ILE A 138 -13.29 4.47 -20.26
C ILE A 138 -12.82 4.66 -21.72
N ARG A 139 -13.23 3.79 -22.64
CA ARG A 139 -12.88 3.91 -24.07
C ARG A 139 -13.35 5.22 -24.69
N ASN A 140 -14.57 5.66 -24.39
CA ASN A 140 -15.09 6.93 -24.91
C ASN A 140 -14.31 8.13 -24.39
N TRP A 141 -13.86 8.09 -23.13
CA TRP A 141 -13.00 9.13 -22.56
C TRP A 141 -11.62 9.18 -23.23
N PHE A 142 -10.99 8.03 -23.49
CA PHE A 142 -9.74 7.99 -24.26
C PHE A 142 -9.90 8.59 -25.67
N ARG A 143 -11.01 8.29 -26.37
CA ARG A 143 -11.32 8.93 -27.66
C ARG A 143 -11.49 10.45 -27.54
N LEU A 144 -12.09 10.94 -26.45
CA LEU A 144 -12.22 12.37 -26.20
C LEU A 144 -10.85 13.05 -26.05
N ILE A 145 -9.94 12.42 -25.31
CA ILE A 145 -8.55 12.90 -25.17
C ILE A 145 -7.87 12.95 -26.54
N GLU A 146 -7.91 11.84 -27.29
CA GLU A 146 -7.29 11.74 -28.61
C GLU A 146 -7.81 12.83 -29.57
N ASN A 147 -9.14 13.00 -29.64
CA ASN A 147 -9.78 14.03 -30.46
C ASN A 147 -9.37 15.45 -30.03
N THR A 148 -9.24 15.70 -28.72
CA THR A 148 -8.84 17.01 -28.18
C THR A 148 -7.38 17.31 -28.52
N ILE A 149 -6.48 16.33 -28.35
CA ILE A 149 -5.07 16.45 -28.73
C ILE A 149 -4.95 16.78 -30.22
N ALA A 150 -5.67 16.04 -31.07
CA ALA A 150 -5.67 16.26 -32.52
C ALA A 150 -6.24 17.63 -32.91
N LYS A 151 -7.36 18.03 -32.34
CA LYS A 151 -8.05 19.31 -32.65
C LYS A 151 -7.21 20.54 -32.32
N TYR A 152 -6.49 20.51 -31.21
CA TYR A 152 -5.72 21.67 -30.72
C TYR A 152 -4.21 21.57 -30.95
N GLY A 153 -3.74 20.47 -31.56
CA GLY A 153 -2.32 20.26 -31.85
C GLY A 153 -1.46 20.18 -30.58
N ILE A 154 -1.97 19.52 -29.55
CA ILE A 154 -1.33 19.47 -28.22
C ILE A 154 -0.18 18.47 -28.28
N ARG A 155 1.00 18.88 -27.83
CA ARG A 155 2.18 18.01 -27.76
C ARG A 155 2.24 17.30 -26.42
N LEU A 156 2.99 16.19 -26.34
CA LEU A 156 3.17 15.41 -25.10
C LEU A 156 3.74 16.26 -23.95
N ASP A 157 4.64 17.19 -24.25
CA ASP A 157 5.19 18.12 -23.23
C ASP A 157 4.15 19.08 -22.64
N ASP A 158 3.00 19.22 -23.30
CA ASP A 158 1.88 20.09 -22.91
C ASP A 158 0.64 19.32 -22.44
N ILE A 159 0.76 18.01 -22.21
CA ILE A 159 -0.25 17.21 -21.52
C ILE A 159 0.15 17.06 -20.06
N TYR A 160 -0.69 17.60 -19.18
CA TYR A 160 -0.48 17.64 -17.75
C TYR A 160 -1.55 16.84 -17.02
N ASN A 161 -1.13 16.24 -15.91
CA ASN A 161 -1.99 15.64 -14.92
C ASN A 161 -1.70 16.28 -13.57
N PHE A 162 -2.73 16.63 -12.80
CA PHE A 162 -2.55 17.09 -11.43
C PHE A 162 -3.49 16.38 -10.48
N ASP A 163 -3.05 16.32 -9.22
CA ASP A 163 -3.83 15.72 -8.15
C ASP A 163 -3.35 16.20 -6.77
N GLU A 164 -4.18 15.93 -5.77
CA GLU A 164 -3.95 16.26 -4.38
C GLU A 164 -3.65 15.03 -3.55
N THR A 165 -2.66 15.13 -2.67
CA THR A 165 -2.38 14.08 -1.70
C THR A 165 -2.19 14.65 -0.30
N GLY A 166 -2.89 14.05 0.66
CA GLY A 166 -2.72 14.34 2.08
C GLY A 166 -1.56 13.57 2.70
N PHE A 167 -0.79 14.27 3.53
CA PHE A 167 0.23 13.70 4.43
C PHE A 167 -0.15 14.02 5.87
N MET A 168 -0.31 12.99 6.68
CA MET A 168 -0.39 13.18 8.13
C MET A 168 1.02 13.33 8.67
N MET A 169 1.33 14.48 9.28
CA MET A 169 2.63 14.69 9.92
C MET A 169 2.83 13.66 11.01
N GLY A 170 3.93 12.91 10.99
CA GLY A 170 4.25 11.92 12.02
C GLY A 170 3.72 10.49 11.80
N MET A 171 3.04 10.18 10.69
CA MET A 171 2.66 8.79 10.40
C MET A 171 3.76 8.06 9.60
N ILE A 172 4.26 6.95 10.15
CA ILE A 172 5.13 6.01 9.42
C ILE A 172 4.24 5.05 8.63
N ALA A 173 4.55 4.85 7.34
CA ALA A 173 3.90 3.83 6.53
C ALA A 173 4.18 2.42 7.10
N SER A 174 3.23 1.50 6.97
CA SER A 174 3.46 0.10 7.37
C SER A 174 4.54 -0.52 6.47
N GLY A 175 5.59 -1.08 7.08
CA GLY A 175 6.71 -1.69 6.38
C GLY A 175 7.13 -3.01 7.01
N MET A 176 7.86 -3.83 6.26
CA MET A 176 8.53 -5.00 6.82
C MET A 176 9.63 -4.52 7.77
N VAL A 177 9.57 -4.98 9.01
CA VAL A 177 10.57 -4.67 10.03
C VAL A 177 11.29 -5.96 10.43
N VAL A 178 12.60 -5.85 10.65
CA VAL A 178 13.40 -6.94 11.21
C VAL A 178 13.31 -6.83 12.73
N THR A 179 12.79 -7.86 13.39
CA THR A 179 12.71 -7.92 14.86
C THR A 179 13.42 -9.15 15.39
N GLY A 180 13.87 -9.09 16.64
CA GLY A 180 14.43 -10.26 17.31
C GLY A 180 13.47 -11.45 17.26
N ALA A 181 13.99 -12.64 16.93
CA ALA A 181 13.22 -13.86 16.71
C ALA A 181 12.37 -14.26 17.93
N GLU A 182 12.77 -13.85 19.13
CA GLU A 182 12.04 -14.11 20.39
C GLU A 182 10.84 -13.19 20.63
N ARG A 183 10.68 -12.12 19.83
CA ARG A 183 9.59 -11.16 20.00
C ARG A 183 8.27 -11.79 19.55
N ARG A 184 7.46 -12.23 20.51
CA ARG A 184 6.09 -12.72 20.24
C ARG A 184 5.12 -11.55 20.04
N GLY A 185 4.51 -11.48 18.86
CA GLY A 185 3.48 -10.50 18.51
C GLY A 185 3.88 -9.59 17.34
N ARG A 186 2.91 -8.87 16.76
CA ARG A 186 3.20 -7.89 15.70
C ARG A 186 4.01 -6.73 16.28
N PRO A 187 5.18 -6.38 15.72
CA PRO A 187 5.93 -5.22 16.17
C PRO A 187 5.11 -3.94 16.04
N LYS A 188 5.09 -3.15 17.12
CA LYS A 188 4.51 -1.82 17.15
C LYS A 188 5.64 -0.81 16.99
N SER A 189 5.57 0.06 15.98
CA SER A 189 6.48 1.19 15.84
C SER A 189 5.95 2.39 16.63
N VAL A 190 6.84 3.17 17.25
CA VAL A 190 6.48 4.39 17.99
C VAL A 190 6.05 5.43 16.96
N GLN A 191 4.82 5.95 17.08
CA GLN A 191 4.34 7.02 16.22
C GLN A 191 4.49 8.39 16.91
N PRO A 192 5.07 9.39 16.23
CA PRO A 192 5.05 10.78 16.66
C PRO A 192 3.64 11.30 16.96
N GLY A 193 3.51 12.17 17.96
CA GLY A 193 2.21 12.60 18.50
C GLY A 193 1.45 13.67 17.70
N ASN A 194 2.10 14.37 16.76
CA ASN A 194 1.40 15.32 15.89
C ASN A 194 0.55 14.55 14.88
N ARG A 195 -0.65 15.05 14.56
CA ARG A 195 -1.59 14.46 13.58
C ARG A 195 -2.15 15.49 12.62
N GLU A 196 -1.54 16.67 12.57
CA GLU A 196 -1.93 17.71 11.62
C GLU A 196 -1.66 17.23 10.18
N TRP A 197 -2.60 17.52 9.28
CA TRP A 197 -2.54 17.19 7.87
C TRP A 197 -1.87 18.31 7.08
N VAL A 198 -1.07 17.91 6.10
CA VAL A 198 -0.54 18.78 5.05
C VAL A 198 -1.02 18.23 3.72
N THR A 199 -1.66 19.07 2.91
CA THR A 199 -2.11 18.69 1.57
C THR A 199 -1.08 19.19 0.56
N VAL A 200 -0.69 18.33 -0.37
CA VAL A 200 0.22 18.71 -1.46
C VAL A 200 -0.54 18.56 -2.77
N ILE A 201 -0.63 19.64 -3.54
CA ILE A 201 -1.11 19.63 -4.91
C ILE A 201 0.11 19.52 -5.82
N GLN A 202 0.12 18.48 -6.65
CA GLN A 202 1.23 18.20 -7.56
C GLN A 202 0.72 18.13 -8.98
N ALA A 203 1.49 18.68 -9.93
CA ALA A 203 1.27 18.49 -11.36
C ALA A 203 2.49 17.88 -12.04
N ILE A 204 2.27 17.01 -13.02
CA ILE A 204 3.28 16.33 -13.82
C ILE A 204 2.89 16.36 -15.30
N ASN A 205 3.86 16.33 -16.21
CA ASN A 205 3.60 16.23 -17.64
C ASN A 205 3.96 14.86 -18.23
N ALA A 206 3.40 14.57 -19.41
CA ALA A 206 3.59 13.29 -20.09
C ALA A 206 5.05 13.00 -20.51
N GLU A 207 5.91 14.03 -20.57
CA GLU A 207 7.35 13.88 -20.80
C GLU A 207 8.18 13.62 -19.54
N GLY A 208 7.55 13.43 -18.37
CA GLY A 208 8.26 13.07 -17.15
C GLY A 208 8.69 14.24 -16.28
N ARG A 209 8.14 15.44 -16.48
CA ARG A 209 8.51 16.63 -15.68
C ARG A 209 7.50 16.84 -14.56
N ALA A 210 8.00 17.15 -13.37
CA ALA A 210 7.19 17.64 -12.26
C ALA A 210 7.18 19.17 -12.22
N ILE A 211 6.00 19.75 -12.03
CA ILE A 211 5.82 21.17 -11.72
C ILE A 211 6.14 21.40 -10.25
N GLN A 212 6.56 22.62 -9.91
CA GLN A 212 6.83 23.04 -8.54
C GLN A 212 5.64 22.69 -7.63
N PRO A 213 5.84 21.90 -6.56
CA PRO A 213 4.77 21.52 -5.64
C PRO A 213 4.12 22.73 -4.99
N PHE A 214 2.82 22.59 -4.72
CA PHE A 214 2.03 23.57 -4.00
C PHE A 214 1.56 22.95 -2.69
N ILE A 215 2.11 23.42 -1.57
CA ILE A 215 1.95 22.80 -0.26
C ILE A 215 0.96 23.62 0.58
N VAL A 216 -0.17 23.02 0.91
CA VAL A 216 -1.22 23.62 1.74
C VAL A 216 -1.06 23.11 3.17
N VAL A 217 -0.78 24.02 4.09
CA VAL A 217 -0.60 23.71 5.52
C VAL A 217 -1.70 24.32 6.37
N ALA A 218 -2.09 23.68 7.47
CA ALA A 218 -3.08 24.27 8.36
C ALA A 218 -2.47 25.48 9.12
N GLY A 219 -3.16 26.61 9.08
CA GLY A 219 -2.73 27.85 9.70
C GLY A 219 -3.46 29.07 9.16
N GLN A 220 -3.36 30.17 9.89
CA GLN A 220 -3.90 31.47 9.45
C GLN A 220 -2.81 32.41 8.91
N TYR A 221 -1.56 32.18 9.28
CA TYR A 221 -0.43 33.05 8.98
C TYR A 221 0.75 32.24 8.46
N HIS A 222 1.43 32.82 7.49
CA HIS A 222 2.78 32.44 7.10
C HIS A 222 3.77 32.82 8.19
N LEU A 223 4.58 31.87 8.65
CA LEU A 223 5.59 32.10 9.69
C LEU A 223 6.99 32.14 9.07
N ALA A 224 7.80 33.12 9.47
CA ALA A 224 9.14 33.34 8.93
C ALA A 224 10.05 32.10 8.97
N ASN A 225 9.96 31.32 10.04
CA ASN A 225 10.76 30.10 10.19
C ASN A 225 10.43 29.02 9.14
N TRP A 226 9.27 29.06 8.47
CA TRP A 226 8.97 28.16 7.35
C TRP A 226 9.82 28.46 6.11
N TYR A 227 10.28 29.71 5.97
CA TYR A 227 11.00 30.23 4.80
C TYR A 227 12.51 30.32 5.02
N GLN A 228 12.95 30.52 6.28
CA GLN A 228 14.36 30.57 6.68
C GLN A 228 14.95 29.20 7.01
N GLU A 229 14.20 28.35 7.71
CA GLU A 229 14.71 27.08 8.24
C GLU A 229 14.34 25.87 7.36
N SER A 230 13.76 26.10 6.19
CA SER A 230 13.49 25.08 5.19
C SER A 230 14.53 25.08 4.08
N ASN A 231 14.87 23.89 3.61
CA ASN A 231 15.71 23.67 2.42
C ASN A 231 14.87 23.64 1.14
N LEU A 232 13.65 24.17 1.18
CA LEU A 232 12.78 24.19 0.01
C LEU A 232 13.34 25.14 -1.07
N PRO A 233 13.24 24.75 -2.36
CA PRO A 233 13.56 25.63 -3.48
C PRO A 233 12.70 26.89 -3.48
N GLY A 234 13.26 28.00 -4.01
CA GLY A 234 12.61 29.31 -4.02
C GLY A 234 11.30 29.38 -4.78
N ASP A 235 11.14 28.50 -5.77
CA ASP A 235 10.02 28.43 -6.71
C ASP A 235 8.85 27.56 -6.20
N TRP A 236 9.00 26.90 -5.05
CA TRP A 236 7.91 26.16 -4.41
C TRP A 236 6.95 27.12 -3.71
N ALA A 237 5.68 26.76 -3.63
CA ALA A 237 4.65 27.57 -3.00
C ALA A 237 4.13 26.91 -1.72
N ILE A 238 3.94 27.72 -0.68
CA ILE A 238 3.21 27.34 0.53
C ILE A 238 1.94 28.16 0.57
N ALA A 239 0.80 27.52 0.78
CA ALA A 239 -0.48 28.14 1.06
C ALA A 239 -0.95 27.76 2.46
N THR A 240 -1.78 28.61 3.06
CA THR A 240 -2.36 28.34 4.38
C THR A 240 -3.88 28.29 4.32
N SER A 241 -4.48 27.24 4.87
CA SER A 241 -5.92 27.13 5.08
C SER A 241 -6.23 26.83 6.55
N GLN A 242 -7.47 27.06 7.00
CA GLN A 242 -7.80 26.89 8.43
C GLN A 242 -7.63 25.44 8.91
N ASN A 243 -7.90 24.48 8.05
CA ASN A 243 -7.96 23.04 8.35
C ASN A 243 -6.91 22.22 7.57
N GLY A 244 -6.09 22.85 6.73
CA GLY A 244 -5.10 22.18 5.87
C GLY A 244 -5.69 21.56 4.61
N TRP A 245 -6.99 21.76 4.35
CA TRP A 245 -7.68 21.31 3.15
C TRP A 245 -7.68 22.41 2.09
N THR A 246 -7.86 22.00 0.85
CA THR A 246 -8.04 22.85 -0.31
C THR A 246 -9.46 23.40 -0.33
N ASP A 247 -9.57 24.65 -0.78
CA ASP A 247 -10.83 25.31 -1.07
C ASP A 247 -10.73 25.92 -2.47
N ASN A 248 -11.83 26.52 -2.92
CA ASN A 248 -11.93 27.08 -4.26
C ASN A 248 -10.93 28.21 -4.53
N GLU A 249 -10.64 29.05 -3.51
CA GLU A 249 -9.67 30.14 -3.62
C GLU A 249 -8.26 29.57 -3.81
N ILE A 250 -7.91 28.56 -3.02
CA ILE A 250 -6.63 27.84 -3.11
C ILE A 250 -6.49 27.11 -4.45
N GLY A 251 -7.58 26.53 -4.97
CA GLY A 251 -7.60 25.91 -6.30
C GLY A 251 -7.27 26.90 -7.42
N LEU A 252 -7.81 28.12 -7.36
CA LEU A 252 -7.48 29.18 -8.33
C LEU A 252 -6.05 29.72 -8.15
N GLU A 253 -5.57 29.87 -6.91
CA GLU A 253 -4.17 30.24 -6.65
C GLU A 253 -3.19 29.18 -7.19
N TRP A 254 -3.53 27.90 -7.02
CA TRP A 254 -2.78 26.80 -7.60
C TRP A 254 -2.80 26.84 -9.13
N LEU A 255 -3.94 27.13 -9.77
CA LEU A 255 -4.03 27.23 -11.22
C LEU A 255 -3.13 28.36 -11.76
N LYS A 256 -3.11 29.52 -11.08
CA LYS A 256 -2.19 30.63 -11.40
C LYS A 256 -0.72 30.23 -11.23
N HIS A 257 -0.42 29.43 -10.20
CA HIS A 257 0.91 28.86 -10.00
C HIS A 257 1.28 27.89 -11.13
N PHE A 258 0.38 26.98 -11.49
CA PHE A 258 0.56 26.06 -12.62
C PHE A 258 0.83 26.82 -13.93
N ASP A 259 0.02 27.84 -14.23
CA ASP A 259 0.19 28.65 -15.44
C ASP A 259 1.54 29.36 -15.46
N ARG A 260 1.94 29.98 -14.34
CA ARG A 260 3.24 30.66 -14.20
C ARG A 260 4.42 29.78 -14.58
N TYR A 261 4.39 28.48 -14.24
CA TYR A 261 5.49 27.56 -14.50
C TYR A 261 5.40 26.80 -15.83
N THR A 262 4.24 26.81 -16.49
CA THR A 262 4.02 26.09 -17.76
C THR A 262 3.90 27.01 -18.97
N ALA A 263 3.38 28.24 -18.83
CA ALA A 263 3.06 29.12 -19.96
C ALA A 263 4.27 29.45 -20.84
N LYS A 264 5.41 29.80 -20.24
CA LYS A 264 6.64 30.14 -20.97
C LYS A 264 7.35 28.91 -21.57
N ARG A 265 6.96 27.71 -21.15
CA ARG A 265 7.58 26.45 -21.55
C ARG A 265 6.75 25.68 -22.56
N SER A 266 5.51 26.10 -22.77
CA SER A 266 4.57 25.50 -23.71
C SER A 266 5.09 25.64 -25.13
N ASN A 267 5.25 24.52 -25.82
CA ASN A 267 5.64 24.49 -27.24
C ASN A 267 4.41 24.46 -28.16
N SER A 268 3.23 24.16 -27.60
CA SER A 268 1.95 24.23 -28.27
C SER A 268 1.16 25.49 -27.86
N ARG A 269 0.14 25.81 -28.65
CA ARG A 269 -0.77 26.93 -28.38
C ARG A 269 -1.71 26.66 -27.20
N TYR A 270 -1.99 25.39 -26.91
CA TYR A 270 -2.94 24.94 -25.90
C TYR A 270 -2.33 23.85 -25.03
N ARG A 271 -2.51 23.97 -23.71
CA ARG A 271 -2.10 22.93 -22.75
C ARG A 271 -3.30 22.10 -22.33
N LEU A 272 -3.16 20.79 -22.26
CA LEU A 272 -4.19 19.89 -21.75
C LEU A 272 -3.93 19.62 -20.27
N LEU A 273 -4.94 19.81 -19.43
CA LEU A 273 -4.92 19.52 -18.00
C LEU A 273 -5.97 18.44 -17.67
N ILE A 274 -5.50 17.26 -17.30
CA ILE A 274 -6.32 16.12 -16.90
C ILE A 274 -6.49 16.13 -15.38
N LEU A 275 -7.74 16.05 -14.90
CA LEU A 275 -8.08 16.19 -13.48
C LEU A 275 -9.22 15.26 -13.04
N ASP A 276 -9.33 14.99 -11.74
CA ASP A 276 -10.42 14.18 -11.18
C ASP A 276 -11.71 15.01 -11.07
N GLY A 277 -12.84 14.40 -11.40
CA GLY A 277 -14.16 15.03 -11.39
C GLY A 277 -14.78 15.18 -9.99
N HIS A 278 -14.01 15.00 -8.92
CA HIS A 278 -14.51 15.11 -7.54
C HIS A 278 -14.93 16.56 -7.24
N GLU A 279 -16.13 16.72 -6.65
CA GLU A 279 -16.85 17.97 -6.32
C GLU A 279 -15.95 19.15 -5.94
N SER A 280 -15.41 19.82 -6.95
CA SER A 280 -14.95 21.20 -6.91
C SER A 280 -15.78 21.92 -7.96
N HIS A 281 -17.02 22.20 -7.55
CA HIS A 281 -18.04 22.85 -8.36
C HIS A 281 -17.47 24.09 -9.05
N HIS A 282 -17.37 24.04 -10.38
CA HIS A 282 -17.61 25.12 -11.34
C HIS A 282 -17.56 26.55 -10.76
N LEU A 283 -16.38 27.05 -10.37
CA LEU A 283 -16.20 28.50 -10.35
C LEU A 283 -15.94 28.95 -11.76
N LEU A 284 -16.83 29.81 -12.25
CA LEU A 284 -16.65 30.56 -13.49
C LEU A 284 -15.22 31.09 -13.59
N ASP A 285 -14.65 31.60 -12.50
CA ASP A 285 -13.28 32.12 -12.44
C ASP A 285 -12.18 31.09 -12.81
N PHE A 286 -12.34 29.81 -12.43
CA PHE A 286 -11.35 28.77 -12.77
C PHE A 286 -11.43 28.42 -14.26
N GLU A 287 -12.65 28.24 -14.77
CA GLU A 287 -12.88 27.94 -16.19
C GLU A 287 -12.53 29.12 -17.09
N GLU A 288 -12.88 30.34 -16.67
CA GLU A 288 -12.56 31.59 -17.35
C GLU A 288 -11.04 31.78 -17.40
N TYR A 289 -10.34 31.60 -16.28
CA TYR A 289 -8.89 31.67 -16.27
C TYR A 289 -8.26 30.60 -17.18
N CYS A 290 -8.77 29.36 -17.17
CA CYS A 290 -8.31 28.32 -18.10
C CYS A 290 -8.49 28.76 -19.56
N LYS A 291 -9.67 29.30 -19.90
CA LYS A 291 -10.01 29.74 -21.25
C LYS A 291 -9.13 30.90 -21.72
N GLU A 292 -8.93 31.92 -20.88
CA GLU A 292 -8.07 33.07 -21.16
C GLU A 292 -6.62 32.66 -21.40
N ASN A 293 -6.14 31.67 -20.64
CA ASN A 293 -4.75 31.20 -20.68
C ASN A 293 -4.55 29.97 -21.58
N LYS A 294 -5.55 29.61 -22.41
CA LYS A 294 -5.48 28.50 -23.38
C LYS A 294 -5.14 27.15 -22.72
N ILE A 295 -5.70 26.92 -21.54
CA ILE A 295 -5.65 25.65 -20.81
C ILE A 295 -6.99 24.93 -21.07
N ILE A 296 -6.92 23.72 -21.58
CA ILE A 296 -8.08 22.85 -21.81
C ILE A 296 -8.12 21.86 -20.67
N THR A 297 -9.24 21.81 -19.95
CA THR A 297 -9.45 20.84 -18.88
C THR A 297 -10.24 19.64 -19.38
N LEU A 298 -9.82 18.43 -19.01
CA LEU A 298 -10.60 17.21 -19.21
C LEU A 298 -10.71 16.46 -17.89
N CYS A 299 -11.94 16.23 -17.45
CA CYS A 299 -12.21 15.46 -16.25
C CYS A 299 -12.17 13.96 -16.55
N MET A 300 -11.58 13.18 -15.66
CA MET A 300 -11.66 11.73 -15.69
C MET A 300 -13.10 11.25 -15.42
N PRO A 301 -13.48 10.06 -15.91
CA PRO A 301 -14.73 9.42 -15.52
C PRO A 301 -14.84 9.30 -13.99
N PRO A 302 -16.04 9.44 -13.41
CA PRO A 302 -16.23 9.29 -11.97
C PRO A 302 -15.67 7.97 -11.45
N HIS A 303 -15.03 8.01 -10.27
CA HIS A 303 -14.51 6.83 -9.58
C HIS A 303 -13.45 6.02 -10.37
N SER A 304 -12.71 6.65 -11.28
CA SER A 304 -11.70 5.99 -12.12
C SER A 304 -10.25 6.41 -11.83
N SER A 305 -10.02 7.26 -10.83
CA SER A 305 -8.70 7.84 -10.50
C SER A 305 -7.65 6.76 -10.21
N HIS A 306 -8.03 5.67 -9.52
CA HIS A 306 -7.12 4.54 -9.26
C HIS A 306 -6.63 3.80 -10.52
N LEU A 307 -7.22 4.08 -11.68
CA LEU A 307 -6.85 3.50 -12.98
C LEU A 307 -6.26 4.55 -13.92
N LEU A 308 -6.83 5.75 -13.94
CA LEU A 308 -6.60 6.77 -14.98
C LEU A 308 -5.79 7.98 -14.49
N GLN A 309 -5.46 8.07 -13.20
CA GLN A 309 -4.69 9.17 -12.62
C GLN A 309 -3.19 8.80 -12.54
N PRO A 310 -2.31 9.32 -13.42
CA PRO A 310 -0.87 9.06 -13.37
C PRO A 310 -0.22 9.22 -12.00
N LEU A 311 -0.62 10.26 -11.25
CA LEU A 311 -0.10 10.54 -9.92
C LEU A 311 -0.46 9.44 -8.91
N ASP A 312 -1.69 8.93 -8.91
CA ASP A 312 -2.11 7.85 -8.01
C ASP A 312 -1.54 6.50 -8.41
N VAL A 313 -1.54 6.19 -9.71
CA VAL A 313 -1.11 4.88 -10.24
C VAL A 313 0.40 4.68 -10.05
N GLY A 314 1.20 5.75 -10.13
CA GLY A 314 2.66 5.68 -10.05
C GLY A 314 3.28 6.45 -8.89
N CYS A 315 3.16 7.78 -8.92
CA CYS A 315 4.05 8.67 -8.18
C CYS A 315 3.76 8.77 -6.67
N PHE A 316 2.50 8.90 -6.28
CA PHE A 316 2.11 9.18 -4.90
C PHE A 316 2.38 8.01 -3.95
N SER A 317 2.24 6.77 -4.43
CA SER A 317 2.57 5.59 -3.62
C SER A 317 4.06 5.56 -3.26
N LEU A 318 4.94 5.85 -4.23
CA LEU A 318 6.38 5.94 -4.04
C LEU A 318 6.74 7.10 -3.13
N LEU A 319 6.14 8.28 -3.36
CA LEU A 319 6.36 9.48 -2.55
C LEU A 319 5.98 9.25 -1.09
N LYS A 320 4.80 8.68 -0.81
CA LYS A 320 4.36 8.34 0.57
C LYS A 320 5.31 7.36 1.24
N LYS A 321 5.80 6.35 0.50
CA LYS A 321 6.79 5.40 1.01
C LYS A 321 8.13 6.06 1.31
N ALA A 322 8.62 6.93 0.43
CA ALA A 322 9.87 7.65 0.65
C ALA A 322 9.75 8.60 1.85
N TYR A 323 8.68 9.37 1.94
CA TYR A 323 8.39 10.22 3.09
C TYR A 323 8.30 9.41 4.40
N GLY A 324 7.66 8.24 4.39
CA GLY A 324 7.62 7.35 5.55
C GLY A 324 9.01 6.95 6.06
N ARG A 325 9.98 6.73 5.15
CA ARG A 325 11.39 6.45 5.51
C ARG A 325 12.08 7.66 6.15
N GLU A 326 11.81 8.86 5.67
CA GLU A 326 12.33 10.09 6.28
C GLU A 326 11.79 10.28 7.71
N ILE A 327 10.50 10.02 7.92
CA ILE A 327 9.91 10.07 9.28
C ILE A 327 10.50 8.99 10.19
N GLU A 328 10.72 7.78 9.69
CA GLU A 328 11.40 6.71 10.45
C GLU A 328 12.82 7.13 10.86
N HIS A 329 13.57 7.78 9.97
CA HIS A 329 14.89 8.31 10.29
C HIS A 329 14.84 9.37 11.40
N LEU A 330 13.89 10.32 11.33
CA LEU A 330 13.70 11.33 12.39
C LEU A 330 13.41 10.69 13.76
N ILE A 331 12.59 9.63 13.79
CA ILE A 331 12.26 8.92 15.04
C ILE A 331 13.47 8.20 15.62
N ARG A 332 14.30 7.58 14.78
CA ARG A 332 15.58 6.99 15.22
C ARG A 332 16.50 8.03 15.86
N CYS A 333 16.44 9.27 15.39
CA CYS A 333 17.14 10.41 15.97
C CYS A 333 16.45 11.02 17.21
N SER A 334 15.54 10.29 17.86
CA SER A 334 14.75 10.73 19.03
C SER A 334 13.86 11.96 18.78
N ILE A 335 13.50 12.23 17.52
CA ILE A 335 12.55 13.29 17.16
C ILE A 335 11.14 12.70 17.13
N THR A 336 10.43 12.83 18.25
CA THR A 336 9.11 12.24 18.46
C THR A 336 7.94 13.18 18.14
N HIS A 337 8.23 14.42 17.71
CA HIS A 337 7.22 15.40 17.31
C HIS A 337 7.64 16.08 16.01
N VAL A 338 6.95 15.75 14.93
CA VAL A 338 7.19 16.33 13.59
C VAL A 338 6.31 17.55 13.43
N SER A 339 6.90 18.75 13.37
CA SER A 339 6.20 19.98 13.02
C SER A 339 6.43 20.34 11.55
N LYS A 340 5.83 21.44 11.06
CA LYS A 340 6.01 21.91 9.67
C LYS A 340 7.48 22.11 9.29
N THR A 341 8.33 22.54 10.23
CA THR A 341 9.78 22.72 9.98
C THR A 341 10.54 21.41 9.81
N GLU A 342 10.00 20.30 10.31
CA GLU A 342 10.53 18.95 10.07
C GLU A 342 9.88 18.31 8.83
N PHE A 343 8.60 18.63 8.57
CA PHE A 343 7.88 18.17 7.41
C PHE A 343 8.52 18.65 6.11
N PHE A 344 8.80 19.95 5.94
CA PHE A 344 9.27 20.47 4.65
C PHE A 344 10.56 19.79 4.17
N PRO A 345 11.61 19.61 5.00
CA PRO A 345 12.83 18.94 4.55
C PRO A 345 12.66 17.46 4.28
N ALA A 346 11.87 16.75 5.10
CA ALA A 346 11.56 15.34 4.87
C ALA A 346 10.76 15.16 3.57
N PHE A 347 9.77 16.01 3.33
CA PHE A 347 8.99 15.99 2.10
C PHE A 347 9.87 16.33 0.89
N TYR A 348 10.75 17.31 0.98
CA TYR A 348 11.68 17.66 -0.09
C TYR A 348 12.62 16.51 -0.46
N ALA A 349 13.23 15.86 0.53
CA ALA A 349 14.08 14.69 0.30
C ALA A 349 13.30 13.55 -0.37
N ALA A 350 12.08 13.27 0.11
CA ALA A 350 11.20 12.27 -0.49
C ALA A 350 10.83 12.63 -1.93
N PHE A 351 10.49 13.89 -2.20
CA PHE A 351 10.13 14.40 -3.51
C PHE A 351 11.27 14.23 -4.52
N GLN A 352 12.49 14.63 -4.16
CA GLN A 352 13.66 14.48 -5.03
C GLN A 352 13.97 13.01 -5.33
N ALA A 353 13.74 12.12 -4.36
CA ALA A 353 13.99 10.69 -4.55
C ALA A 353 12.94 9.99 -5.43
N THR A 354 11.72 10.53 -5.57
CA THR A 354 10.61 9.79 -6.21
C THR A 354 10.00 10.48 -7.42
N MET A 355 9.98 11.81 -7.50
CA MET A 355 9.42 12.55 -8.64
C MET A 355 10.45 12.67 -9.77
N THR A 356 10.92 11.51 -10.22
CA THR A 356 11.89 11.36 -11.31
C THR A 356 11.18 11.21 -12.66
N GLU A 357 11.88 11.55 -13.73
CA GLU A 357 11.36 11.42 -15.09
C GLU A 357 10.85 10.00 -15.41
N ALA A 358 11.59 8.99 -14.98
CA ALA A 358 11.22 7.59 -15.16
C ALA A 358 9.91 7.25 -14.45
N ASN A 359 9.76 7.62 -13.17
CA ASN A 359 8.56 7.31 -12.39
C ASN A 359 7.33 8.05 -12.93
N ILE A 360 7.50 9.28 -13.41
CA ILE A 360 6.41 10.08 -13.97
C ILE A 360 5.95 9.47 -15.29
N LYS A 361 6.87 9.15 -16.20
CA LYS A 361 6.55 8.45 -17.45
C LYS A 361 5.87 7.10 -17.18
N GLU A 362 6.33 6.38 -16.16
CA GLU A 362 5.68 5.15 -15.70
C GLU A 362 4.25 5.38 -15.22
N GLY A 363 3.98 6.47 -14.50
CA GLY A 363 2.63 6.86 -14.08
C GLY A 363 1.71 7.09 -15.29
N PHE A 364 2.17 7.85 -16.28
CA PHE A 364 1.40 8.08 -17.52
C PHE A 364 1.17 6.79 -18.33
N ARG A 365 2.17 5.91 -18.40
CA ARG A 365 2.04 4.59 -19.02
C ARG A 365 1.08 3.69 -18.26
N GLY A 366 1.17 3.69 -16.93
CA GLY A 366 0.30 2.92 -16.05
C GLY A 366 -1.16 3.36 -16.16
N ALA A 367 -1.41 4.64 -16.38
CA ALA A 367 -2.74 5.19 -16.65
C ALA A 367 -3.23 5.00 -18.10
N GLY A 368 -2.41 4.41 -18.98
CA GLY A 368 -2.73 4.22 -20.40
C GLY A 368 -2.78 5.51 -21.22
N LEU A 369 -2.22 6.63 -20.71
CA LEU A 369 -2.23 7.93 -21.39
C LEU A 369 -1.05 8.11 -22.36
N VAL A 370 0.09 7.46 -22.08
CA VAL A 370 1.30 7.52 -22.91
C VAL A 370 1.97 6.14 -23.01
N PRO A 371 1.87 5.44 -24.16
CA PRO A 371 0.97 5.76 -25.29
C PRO A 371 -0.51 5.68 -24.87
N LEU A 372 -1.41 6.30 -25.65
CA LEU A 372 -2.85 6.17 -25.47
C LEU A 372 -3.26 4.70 -25.72
N ASP A 373 -3.53 3.95 -24.66
CA ASP A 373 -3.85 2.53 -24.68
C ASP A 373 -4.99 2.21 -23.68
N PRO A 374 -6.26 2.37 -24.11
CA PRO A 374 -7.41 2.08 -23.27
C PRO A 374 -7.49 0.61 -22.85
N GLU A 375 -7.02 -0.33 -23.68
CA GLU A 375 -7.16 -1.76 -23.41
C GLU A 375 -6.23 -2.21 -22.29
N SER A 376 -5.03 -1.63 -22.17
CA SER A 376 -4.13 -1.88 -21.03
C SER A 376 -4.78 -1.58 -19.68
N VAL A 377 -5.68 -0.60 -19.62
CA VAL A 377 -6.41 -0.21 -18.41
C VAL A 377 -7.61 -1.13 -18.19
N VAL A 378 -8.38 -1.43 -19.24
CA VAL A 378 -9.54 -2.32 -19.16
C VAL A 378 -9.14 -3.72 -18.69
N LEU A 379 -7.99 -4.24 -19.14
CA LEU A 379 -7.48 -5.54 -18.70
C LEU A 379 -7.18 -5.62 -17.19
N LYS A 380 -6.93 -4.49 -16.52
CA LYS A 380 -6.70 -4.45 -15.06
C LYS A 380 -7.97 -4.67 -14.24
N LEU A 381 -9.15 -4.54 -14.85
CA LEU A 381 -10.43 -4.83 -14.21
C LEU A 381 -10.57 -6.33 -13.91
N ASP A 382 -9.92 -7.19 -14.70
CA ASP A 382 -9.95 -8.64 -14.57
C ASP A 382 -8.72 -9.19 -13.80
N VAL A 383 -8.67 -8.96 -12.48
CA VAL A 383 -7.49 -9.34 -11.67
C VAL A 383 -7.35 -10.86 -11.47
N GLN A 384 -6.30 -11.47 -12.03
CA GLN A 384 -5.78 -12.78 -11.64
C GLN A 384 -4.52 -12.65 -10.74
N LEU A 385 -4.60 -13.16 -9.51
CA LEU A 385 -3.47 -13.20 -8.56
C LEU A 385 -2.79 -14.59 -8.59
N ARG A 386 -1.46 -14.62 -8.80
CA ARG A 386 -0.59 -15.78 -8.53
C ARG A 386 0.13 -15.60 -7.19
N THR A 387 0.33 -16.71 -6.47
CA THR A 387 1.01 -16.77 -5.16
C THR A 387 2.35 -17.50 -5.29
N PRO A 388 3.44 -17.08 -4.61
CA PRO A 388 4.72 -17.79 -4.62
C PRO A 388 4.74 -19.00 -3.68
N THR A 389 5.53 -20.02 -4.04
CA THR A 389 5.79 -21.26 -3.28
C THR A 389 6.74 -21.01 -2.09
N PRO A 390 6.59 -21.69 -0.94
CA PRO A 390 7.47 -21.52 0.23
C PRO A 390 8.80 -22.26 0.08
N ILE A 391 9.85 -21.71 0.71
CA ILE A 391 11.19 -22.29 0.85
C ILE A 391 11.23 -23.16 2.12
N GLU A 392 11.77 -24.37 1.99
CA GLU A 392 12.08 -25.29 3.11
C GLU A 392 13.37 -24.85 3.82
N GLU A 393 13.35 -24.80 5.16
CA GLU A 393 14.57 -24.67 5.97
C GLU A 393 14.81 -25.97 6.76
N GLU A 394 16.01 -26.52 6.58
CA GLU A 394 16.51 -27.72 7.24
C GLU A 394 16.96 -27.45 8.68
N ALA A 395 16.79 -28.48 9.52
CA ALA A 395 17.17 -28.52 10.92
C ALA A 395 18.69 -28.63 11.11
N SER A 396 19.22 -28.03 12.19
CA SER A 396 20.56 -28.35 12.69
C SER A 396 20.53 -28.69 14.19
N HIS A 397 21.26 -29.75 14.52
CA HIS A 397 21.45 -30.31 15.86
C HIS A 397 22.61 -29.63 16.61
N PRO A 398 22.68 -29.75 17.95
CA PRO A 398 23.62 -29.03 18.80
C PRO A 398 24.96 -29.76 18.88
N ASN A 399 26.07 -29.04 19.09
CA ASN A 399 27.09 -29.47 20.06
C ASN A 399 28.22 -28.50 20.38
N SER A 400 28.61 -28.62 21.65
CA SER A 400 29.92 -28.40 22.27
C SER A 400 30.40 -26.97 22.56
N TRP A 401 30.99 -26.87 23.74
CA TRP A 401 31.39 -25.66 24.45
C TRP A 401 32.46 -24.86 23.70
N VAL A 402 32.23 -23.55 23.54
CA VAL A 402 33.12 -22.61 22.83
C VAL A 402 33.71 -21.60 23.81
N SER A 403 35.00 -21.27 23.65
CA SER A 403 35.68 -20.18 24.36
C SER A 403 34.93 -18.85 24.17
N LYS A 404 34.64 -18.15 25.28
CA LYS A 404 33.79 -16.94 25.25
C LYS A 404 34.57 -15.70 24.83
N THR A 405 33.99 -14.97 23.88
CA THR A 405 34.42 -13.64 23.46
C THR A 405 34.35 -12.67 24.64
N PRO A 406 35.42 -11.91 24.94
CA PRO A 406 35.41 -10.91 26.00
C PRO A 406 34.47 -9.75 25.61
N LYS A 407 33.58 -9.36 26.52
CA LYS A 407 32.56 -8.33 26.34
C LYS A 407 32.83 -7.06 27.14
N THR A 408 33.82 -7.09 28.04
CA THR A 408 34.18 -5.97 28.91
C THR A 408 35.69 -5.73 28.87
N VAL A 409 36.12 -4.52 29.23
CA VAL A 409 37.54 -4.15 29.31
C VAL A 409 38.29 -5.07 30.27
N LEU A 410 37.69 -5.38 31.43
CA LEU A 410 38.23 -6.30 32.42
C LEU A 410 38.38 -7.72 31.86
N GLU A 411 37.40 -8.24 31.12
CA GLU A 411 37.51 -9.56 30.48
C GLU A 411 38.61 -9.61 29.40
N ALA A 412 38.82 -8.50 28.67
CA ALA A 412 39.90 -8.39 27.69
C ALA A 412 41.28 -8.33 28.38
N GLU A 413 41.41 -7.61 29.49
CA GLU A 413 42.61 -7.55 30.33
C GLU A 413 42.95 -8.93 30.91
N PHE A 414 41.98 -9.62 31.52
CA PHE A 414 42.18 -10.97 32.05
C PHE A 414 42.56 -11.99 30.96
N GLN A 415 41.97 -11.91 29.76
CA GLN A 415 42.36 -12.79 28.65
C GLN A 415 43.76 -12.47 28.11
N SER A 416 44.15 -11.19 28.09
CA SER A 416 45.50 -10.75 27.69
C SER A 416 46.57 -11.23 28.68
N GLU A 417 46.33 -11.05 29.99
CA GLU A 417 47.22 -11.55 31.06
C GLU A 417 47.33 -13.08 31.05
N TYR A 418 46.21 -13.77 30.80
CA TYR A 418 46.18 -15.23 30.64
C TYR A 418 47.00 -15.69 29.42
N LEU A 419 46.90 -14.99 28.29
CA LEU A 419 47.68 -15.23 27.07
C LEU A 419 49.18 -15.00 27.31
N GLU A 420 49.56 -13.88 27.93
CA GLU A 420 50.95 -13.56 28.28
C GLU A 420 51.56 -14.62 29.20
N GLY A 421 50.82 -15.02 30.23
CA GLY A 421 51.24 -16.05 31.17
C GLY A 421 51.43 -17.43 30.52
N ARG A 422 50.71 -17.74 29.44
CA ARG A 422 50.86 -19.00 28.69
C ARG A 422 51.98 -18.97 27.67
N ILE A 423 52.17 -17.84 26.98
CA ILE A 423 53.31 -17.65 26.07
C ILE A 423 54.63 -17.78 26.83
N ARG A 424 54.73 -17.17 28.03
CA ARG A 424 55.92 -17.26 28.89
C ARG A 424 56.23 -18.68 29.40
N ARG A 425 55.21 -19.55 29.52
CA ARG A 425 55.33 -20.93 30.04
C ARG A 425 55.37 -22.00 28.95
N HIS A 426 55.39 -21.61 27.68
CA HIS A 426 55.33 -22.54 26.57
C HIS A 426 56.69 -23.22 26.34
N GLN A 427 56.83 -24.46 26.81
CA GLN A 427 57.97 -25.33 26.51
C GLN A 427 57.41 -26.58 25.81
N SER A 428 57.46 -26.61 24.48
CA SER A 428 57.31 -27.81 23.62
C SER A 428 55.94 -28.52 23.47
N SER A 429 54.81 -27.96 23.90
CA SER A 429 53.45 -28.51 23.60
C SER A 429 52.79 -27.82 22.39
N SER A 430 51.67 -28.34 21.84
CA SER A 430 51.00 -27.76 20.66
C SER A 430 50.56 -26.29 20.89
N PRO A 431 50.83 -25.36 19.95
CA PRO A 431 50.48 -23.94 20.09
C PRO A 431 48.98 -23.64 19.87
N GLU A 432 48.19 -24.65 19.53
CA GLU A 432 46.79 -24.53 19.10
C GLU A 432 45.90 -23.79 20.10
N SER A 433 46.08 -24.07 21.39
CA SER A 433 45.31 -23.41 22.46
C SER A 433 45.70 -21.93 22.68
N ILE A 434 46.93 -21.53 22.31
CA ILE A 434 47.36 -20.12 22.31
C ILE A 434 46.78 -19.41 21.07
N LEU A 435 46.82 -20.08 19.91
CA LEU A 435 46.22 -19.58 18.67
C LEU A 435 44.71 -19.37 18.82
N ASP A 436 44.01 -20.26 19.53
CA ASP A 436 42.58 -20.13 19.76
C ASP A 436 42.24 -18.99 20.74
N ALA A 437 43.06 -18.78 21.77
CA ALA A 437 42.91 -17.61 22.63
C ALA A 437 43.18 -16.29 21.87
N LEU A 438 44.18 -16.25 20.98
CA LEU A 438 44.42 -15.09 20.09
C LEU A 438 43.27 -14.87 19.10
N LYS A 439 42.70 -15.93 18.51
CA LYS A 439 41.51 -15.84 17.66
C LYS A 439 40.31 -15.31 18.42
N SER A 440 40.09 -15.76 19.66
CA SER A 440 39.02 -15.28 20.54
C SER A 440 39.18 -13.80 20.88
N LEU A 441 40.39 -13.37 21.24
CA LEU A 441 40.72 -11.97 21.51
C LEU A 441 40.50 -11.11 20.26
N SER A 442 41.06 -11.52 19.10
CA SER A 442 40.86 -10.83 17.82
C SER A 442 39.39 -10.70 17.44
N LYS A 443 38.59 -11.76 17.65
CA LYS A 443 37.14 -11.75 17.44
C LYS A 443 36.43 -10.77 18.38
N GLY A 444 36.83 -10.70 19.65
CA GLY A 444 36.32 -9.74 20.63
C GLY A 444 36.65 -8.30 20.25
N THR A 445 37.91 -8.01 19.91
CA THR A 445 38.33 -6.69 19.44
C THR A 445 37.56 -6.26 18.20
N LYS A 446 37.39 -7.15 17.20
CA LYS A 446 36.59 -6.86 16.00
C LYS A 446 35.14 -6.55 16.35
N ALA A 447 34.51 -7.33 17.22
CA ALA A 447 33.13 -7.09 17.64
C ALA A 447 32.97 -5.70 18.30
N VAL A 448 33.87 -5.36 19.23
CA VAL A 448 33.88 -4.04 19.88
C VAL A 448 34.14 -2.92 18.86
N MET A 449 35.06 -3.11 17.91
CA MET A 449 35.30 -2.12 16.85
C MET A 449 34.08 -1.91 15.96
N HIS A 450 33.34 -2.98 15.62
CA HIS A 450 32.10 -2.88 14.86
C HIS A 450 31.00 -2.17 15.66
N GLU A 451 30.82 -2.51 16.95
CA GLU A 451 29.89 -1.82 17.83
C GLU A 451 30.25 -0.33 17.98
N MET A 452 31.53 -0.01 18.18
CA MET A 452 32.02 1.37 18.24
C MET A 452 31.77 2.11 16.92
N ALA A 453 31.91 1.46 15.77
CA ALA A 453 31.59 2.08 14.48
C ALA A 453 30.10 2.43 14.37
N LEU A 454 29.22 1.50 14.79
CA LEU A 454 27.77 1.74 14.84
C LEU A 454 27.41 2.87 15.81
N MET A 455 27.94 2.84 17.04
CA MET A 455 27.71 3.89 18.06
C MET A 455 28.24 5.25 17.60
N ARG A 456 29.41 5.31 16.95
CA ARG A 456 29.95 6.57 16.40
C ARG A 456 29.04 7.13 15.32
N SER A 457 28.52 6.30 14.43
CA SER A 457 27.56 6.72 13.40
C SER A 457 26.28 7.27 14.04
N GLU A 458 25.70 6.55 15.01
CA GLU A 458 24.50 6.98 15.72
C GLU A 458 24.71 8.29 16.49
N MET A 459 25.85 8.42 17.17
CA MET A 459 26.19 9.66 17.89
C MET A 459 26.38 10.85 16.94
N GLN A 460 26.92 10.63 15.74
CA GLN A 460 27.02 11.68 14.71
C GLN A 460 25.63 12.11 14.22
N ASP A 461 24.75 11.16 13.92
CA ASP A 461 23.38 11.44 13.47
C ASP A 461 22.58 12.19 14.55
N LEU A 462 22.66 11.73 15.80
CA LEU A 462 22.01 12.40 16.95
C LEU A 462 22.53 13.82 17.17
N ARG A 463 23.84 14.05 17.05
CA ARG A 463 24.43 15.39 17.18
C ARG A 463 23.92 16.34 16.09
N ARG A 464 23.94 15.91 14.81
CA ARG A 464 23.43 16.70 13.68
C ARG A 464 21.93 17.03 13.83
N ALA A 465 21.13 16.03 14.23
CA ALA A 465 19.71 16.19 14.47
C ALA A 465 19.44 17.18 15.60
N ASN A 466 20.17 17.07 16.71
CA ASN A 466 20.00 17.95 17.87
C ASN A 466 20.43 19.39 17.56
N GLU A 467 21.55 19.61 16.85
CA GLU A 467 21.97 20.94 16.40
C GLU A 467 20.92 21.61 15.51
N THR A 468 20.33 20.86 14.59
CA THR A 468 19.28 21.34 13.70
C THR A 468 18.00 21.67 14.47
N LEU A 469 17.59 20.82 15.40
CA LEU A 469 16.44 21.09 16.28
C LEU A 469 16.68 22.31 17.18
N SER A 470 17.88 22.44 17.76
CA SER A 470 18.23 23.59 18.60
C SER A 470 18.26 24.90 17.81
N ARG A 471 18.67 24.90 16.54
CA ARG A 471 18.56 26.07 15.66
C ARG A 471 17.09 26.43 15.41
N ARG A 472 16.27 25.46 14.99
CA ARG A 472 14.84 25.67 14.72
C ARG A 472 14.03 26.13 15.93
N ARG A 473 14.33 25.62 17.13
CA ARG A 473 13.68 26.08 18.38
C ARG A 473 14.02 27.53 18.72
N ARG A 474 15.18 28.03 18.29
CA ARG A 474 15.62 29.42 18.50
C ARG A 474 15.12 30.37 17.41
N ALA A 475 14.67 29.86 16.26
CA ALA A 475 14.18 30.67 15.14
C ALA A 475 12.90 31.44 15.51
N LYS A 476 12.84 32.71 15.11
CA LYS A 476 11.69 33.58 15.38
C LYS A 476 10.47 33.13 14.58
N ARG A 477 9.29 33.10 15.22
CA ARG A 477 8.00 32.75 14.60
C ARG A 477 7.22 34.00 14.18
N THR A 478 7.92 34.95 13.55
CA THR A 478 7.35 36.21 13.09
C THR A 478 6.29 35.94 12.02
N ARG A 479 5.12 36.59 12.14
CA ARG A 479 4.05 36.50 11.15
C ARG A 479 4.43 37.33 9.91
N LEU A 480 4.37 36.74 8.73
CA LEU A 480 4.70 37.41 7.47
C LEU A 480 3.45 37.94 6.78
N GLN A 481 2.54 37.03 6.41
CA GLN A 481 1.31 37.31 5.69
C GLN A 481 0.16 36.50 6.30
N LYS A 482 -1.06 37.04 6.23
CA LYS A 482 -2.28 36.35 6.61
C LYS A 482 -2.89 35.71 5.36
N ARG A 483 -3.11 34.39 5.38
CA ARG A 483 -3.70 33.60 4.28
C ARG A 483 -2.98 33.72 2.93
N GLY A 484 -3.51 33.00 1.93
CA GLY A 484 -3.04 32.97 0.55
C GLY A 484 -1.78 32.12 0.34
N ALA A 485 -1.37 32.01 -0.91
CA ALA A 485 -0.13 31.37 -1.33
C ALA A 485 1.05 32.35 -1.33
N MET A 486 2.23 31.83 -1.00
CA MET A 486 3.49 32.55 -1.06
C MET A 486 4.60 31.60 -1.47
N THR A 487 5.41 32.00 -2.45
CA THR A 487 6.60 31.25 -2.84
C THR A 487 7.71 31.40 -1.79
N LEU A 488 8.64 30.45 -1.76
CA LEU A 488 9.77 30.52 -0.84
C LEU A 488 10.62 31.77 -1.08
N GLU A 489 10.77 32.20 -2.33
CA GLU A 489 11.49 33.43 -2.69
C GLU A 489 10.76 34.69 -2.20
N GLU A 490 9.44 34.78 -2.41
CA GLU A 490 8.62 35.89 -1.90
C GLU A 490 8.68 35.97 -0.37
N GLY A 491 8.60 34.82 0.32
CA GLY A 491 8.69 34.78 1.78
C GLY A 491 10.05 35.23 2.31
N ARG A 492 11.16 34.79 1.67
CA ARG A 492 12.50 35.25 2.02
C ARG A 492 12.68 36.76 1.78
N LYS A 493 12.14 37.29 0.68
CA LYS A 493 12.12 38.74 0.41
C LYS A 493 11.30 39.50 1.46
N ALA A 494 10.12 39.00 1.82
CA ALA A 494 9.26 39.62 2.83
C ALA A 494 9.94 39.66 4.21
N ILE A 495 10.74 38.66 4.55
CA ILE A 495 11.56 38.67 5.77
C ILE A 495 12.64 39.75 5.69
N GLY A 496 13.40 39.78 4.59
CA GLY A 496 14.45 40.78 4.39
C GLY A 496 13.92 42.21 4.49
N GLN A 497 12.75 42.49 3.91
CA GLN A 497 12.12 43.81 4.00
C GLN A 497 11.76 44.17 5.45
N LYS A 498 11.21 43.23 6.23
CA LYS A 498 10.88 43.49 7.65
C LYS A 498 12.11 43.74 8.50
N ASP A 499 13.22 43.08 8.22
CA ASP A 499 14.48 43.30 8.95
C ASP A 499 15.05 44.70 8.64
N VAL A 500 14.95 45.16 7.39
CA VAL A 500 15.31 46.53 6.97
C VAL A 500 14.40 47.56 7.65
N ASP A 501 13.08 47.36 7.62
CA ASP A 501 12.12 48.28 8.25
C ASP A 501 12.34 48.38 9.77
N ALA A 502 12.62 47.25 10.44
CA ALA A 502 12.92 47.22 11.86
C ALA A 502 14.24 47.94 12.21
N GLN A 503 15.26 47.84 11.35
CA GLN A 503 16.52 48.58 11.50
C GLN A 503 16.30 50.09 11.31
N GLY A 504 15.53 50.50 10.29
CA GLY A 504 15.20 51.91 10.05
C GLY A 504 14.44 52.54 11.23
N VAL A 505 13.49 51.82 11.83
CA VAL A 505 12.77 52.28 13.03
C VAL A 505 13.72 52.38 14.24
N ALA A 506 14.63 51.43 14.43
CA ALA A 506 15.61 51.46 15.51
C ALA A 506 16.63 52.62 15.36
N GLU A 507 16.99 52.99 14.13
CA GLU A 507 17.87 54.12 13.85
C GLU A 507 17.14 55.46 14.04
N SER A 508 15.90 55.59 13.58
CA SER A 508 15.09 56.80 13.79
C SER A 508 14.77 57.09 15.28
N SER A 509 14.63 56.04 16.09
CA SER A 509 14.41 56.17 17.54
C SER A 509 15.69 56.52 18.29
N ARG A 510 16.88 56.17 17.74
CA ARG A 510 18.17 56.63 18.25
C ARG A 510 18.49 58.07 17.85
N SER A 511 18.12 58.51 16.65
CA SER A 511 18.34 59.89 16.20
C SER A 511 17.37 60.90 16.83
N GLY A 512 16.14 60.48 17.18
CA GLY A 512 15.17 61.33 17.89
C GLY A 512 15.51 61.63 19.35
N GLY A 513 16.44 60.88 19.96
CA GLY A 513 16.87 61.05 21.35
C GLY A 513 17.97 62.10 21.59
N GLN A 514 18.55 62.68 20.53
CA GLN A 514 19.62 63.69 20.64
C GLN A 514 19.13 65.14 20.40
N GLY A 515 17.82 65.36 20.20
CA GLY A 515 17.25 66.69 19.89
C GLY A 515 16.56 67.42 21.04
N GLY A 516 16.63 66.93 22.28
CA GLY A 516 15.98 67.55 23.44
C GLY A 516 16.99 67.90 24.53
N SER A 517 17.64 69.06 24.43
CA SER A 517 18.33 69.74 25.52
C SER A 517 17.98 71.21 25.47
#